data_AF-A2G3L7-F1
#
_entry.id   AF-A2G3L7-F1
#
_cell.length_a   1.000
_cell.length_b   1.000
_cell.length_c   1.000
_cell.angle_alpha   90.00
_cell.angle_beta   90.00
_cell.angle_gamma   90.00
#
_symmetry.space_group_name_H-M   'P 1'
#
loop_
_entity.id
_entity.type
_entity.pdbx_description
1 polymer ?
#
loop_
_entity_poly.entity_id
_entity_poly.type
_entity_poly.pdbx_seq_one_letter_code
_entity_poly.pdbx_strand_id
1 'polypeptide(L)'
;MNPLQNKWILSFINQSETTDKKYEDCIHNMAEFDTVETFWQVYSHTKLPSKLDDNYDLNLFREGYRPVWEDQKNQNSGKWYICLKHEFADLAWEKSVLACVGNLFPHEVIGITVSKKKPDYPSIILSYWISDIKQSNDEKKIAKKITTVMEFPQNSTLFFKFHGNKPSQKFNVN
;
A
#
# COMPACT_ATOMS: atom_id res chain seq x y z
N MET A 1 22.93 -14.94 -2.73
CA MET A 1 21.64 -14.36 -2.31
C MET A 1 21.78 -12.87 -2.38
N ASN A 2 20.83 -12.20 -3.03
CA ASN A 2 20.88 -10.77 -3.30
C ASN A 2 20.01 -10.05 -2.25
N PRO A 3 20.60 -9.30 -1.30
CA PRO A 3 19.84 -8.67 -0.22
C PRO A 3 18.99 -7.50 -0.73
N LEU A 4 17.80 -7.36 -0.17
CA LEU A 4 16.95 -6.18 -0.33
C LEU A 4 17.39 -5.09 0.64
N GLN A 5 17.12 -3.83 0.29
CA GLN A 5 17.41 -2.68 1.16
C GLN A 5 16.66 -2.75 2.49
N ASN A 6 15.47 -3.35 2.48
CA ASN A 6 14.62 -3.51 3.66
C ASN A 6 14.02 -4.91 3.68
N LYS A 7 13.75 -5.43 4.89
CA LYS A 7 12.90 -6.60 5.08
C LYS A 7 11.44 -6.19 4.93
N TRP A 8 10.66 -7.02 4.24
CA TRP A 8 9.25 -6.78 3.97
C TRP A 8 8.39 -7.93 4.49
N ILE A 9 7.18 -7.60 4.90
CA ILE A 9 6.17 -8.50 5.43
C ILE A 9 4.93 -8.41 4.55
N LEU A 10 4.56 -9.53 3.93
CA LEU A 10 3.32 -9.70 3.19
C LEU A 10 2.25 -10.24 4.15
N SER A 11 1.10 -9.58 4.21
CA SER A 11 -0.01 -9.98 5.07
C SER A 11 -1.35 -9.76 4.38
N PHE A 12 -2.40 -10.39 4.90
CA PHE A 12 -3.77 -10.14 4.48
C PHE A 12 -4.64 -9.74 5.66
N ILE A 13 -5.77 -9.11 5.37
CA ILE A 13 -6.83 -8.83 6.34
C ILE A 13 -8.13 -9.38 5.77
N ASN A 14 -8.84 -10.16 6.58
CA ASN A 14 -10.23 -10.49 6.31
C ASN A 14 -11.12 -9.40 6.91
N GLN A 15 -11.70 -8.56 6.05
CA GLN A 15 -12.59 -7.46 6.41
C GLN A 15 -13.78 -7.91 7.26
N SER A 16 -14.24 -9.16 7.12
CA SER A 16 -15.34 -9.67 7.95
C SER A 16 -14.96 -9.87 9.42
N GLU A 17 -13.66 -9.95 9.75
CA GLU A 17 -13.21 -10.08 11.15
C GLU A 17 -13.15 -8.73 11.86
N THR A 18 -13.05 -7.63 11.09
CA THR A 18 -12.90 -6.27 11.63
C THR A 18 -14.17 -5.74 12.32
N THR A 19 -15.30 -6.44 12.19
CA THR A 19 -16.55 -6.10 12.88
C THR A 19 -16.51 -6.44 14.37
N ASP A 20 -15.86 -7.54 14.73
CA ASP A 20 -15.93 -8.13 16.08
C ASP A 20 -14.58 -8.15 16.80
N LYS A 21 -13.49 -7.94 16.06
CA LYS A 21 -12.12 -7.89 16.60
C LYS A 21 -11.50 -6.52 16.39
N LYS A 22 -10.45 -6.23 17.16
CA LYS A 22 -9.61 -5.06 16.86
C LYS A 22 -8.94 -5.25 15.51
N TYR A 23 -8.78 -4.16 14.77
CA TYR A 23 -8.19 -4.18 13.44
C TYR A 23 -6.79 -4.81 13.42
N GLU A 24 -5.99 -4.56 14.47
CA GLU A 24 -4.65 -5.13 14.61
C GLU A 24 -4.63 -6.66 14.67
N ASP A 25 -5.64 -7.26 15.30
CA ASP A 25 -5.78 -8.71 15.46
C ASP A 25 -6.28 -9.39 14.17
N CYS A 26 -6.73 -8.60 13.20
CA CYS A 26 -7.20 -9.08 11.90
C CYS A 26 -6.08 -9.14 10.85
N ILE A 27 -4.85 -8.73 11.21
CA ILE A 27 -3.69 -8.74 10.32
C ILE A 27 -3.01 -10.11 10.41
N HIS A 28 -3.10 -10.87 9.33
CA HIS A 28 -2.53 -12.21 9.23
C HIS A 28 -1.27 -12.17 8.39
N ASN A 29 -0.10 -12.29 9.03
CA ASN A 29 1.18 -12.35 8.33
C ASN A 29 1.29 -13.65 7.53
N MET A 30 1.57 -13.53 6.23
CA MET A 30 1.74 -14.67 5.32
C MET A 30 3.20 -15.08 5.21
N ALA A 31 4.07 -14.09 4.98
CA ALA A 31 5.47 -14.33 4.70
C ALA A 31 6.30 -13.07 4.96
N GLU A 32 7.59 -13.30 5.18
CA GLU A 32 8.61 -12.26 5.26
C GLU A 32 9.76 -12.57 4.31
N PHE A 33 10.39 -11.53 3.78
CA PHE A 33 11.52 -11.68 2.87
C PHE A 33 12.45 -10.46 2.94
N ASP A 34 13.73 -10.73 2.86
CA ASP A 34 14.82 -9.76 2.90
C ASP A 34 15.86 -9.98 1.78
N THR A 35 15.63 -10.95 0.89
CA THR A 35 16.41 -11.18 -0.33
C THR A 35 15.50 -11.28 -1.56
N VAL A 36 16.07 -11.00 -2.74
CA VAL A 36 15.37 -11.13 -4.03
C VAL A 36 14.88 -12.56 -4.25
N GLU A 37 15.66 -13.55 -3.85
CA GLU A 37 15.32 -14.96 -3.99
C GLU A 37 14.13 -15.34 -3.10
N THR A 38 14.15 -14.95 -1.82
CA THR A 38 13.02 -15.18 -0.90
C THR A 38 11.76 -14.43 -1.34
N PHE A 39 11.91 -13.24 -1.92
CA PHE A 39 10.80 -12.49 -2.49
C PHE A 39 10.12 -13.29 -3.62
N TRP A 40 10.88 -13.78 -4.61
CA TRP A 40 10.29 -14.52 -5.72
C TRP A 40 9.73 -15.88 -5.31
N GLN A 41 10.31 -16.55 -4.31
CA GLN A 41 9.76 -17.78 -3.72
C GLN A 41 8.34 -17.55 -3.16
N VAL A 42 8.13 -16.41 -2.47
CA VAL A 42 6.84 -16.05 -1.88
C VAL A 42 5.86 -15.50 -2.93
N TYR A 43 6.30 -14.50 -3.69
CA TYR A 43 5.42 -13.72 -4.56
C TYR A 43 4.85 -14.55 -5.71
N SER A 44 5.62 -15.51 -6.25
CA SER A 44 5.14 -16.42 -7.31
C SER A 44 3.95 -17.30 -6.91
N HIS A 45 3.71 -17.49 -5.61
CA HIS A 45 2.59 -18.26 -5.06
C HIS A 45 1.51 -17.38 -4.43
N THR A 46 1.67 -16.06 -4.47
CA THR A 46 0.72 -15.10 -3.87
C THR A 46 -0.45 -14.86 -4.81
N LYS A 47 -1.68 -14.84 -4.27
CA LYS A 47 -2.86 -14.46 -5.04
C LYS A 47 -2.80 -12.98 -5.44
N LEU A 48 -3.02 -12.70 -6.72
CA LEU A 48 -3.15 -11.35 -7.24
C LEU A 48 -4.48 -10.71 -6.79
N PRO A 49 -4.57 -9.35 -6.75
CA PRO A 49 -5.78 -8.64 -6.32
C PRO A 49 -7.07 -9.09 -7.00
N SER A 50 -7.04 -9.36 -8.30
CA SER A 50 -8.21 -9.83 -9.07
C SER A 50 -8.75 -11.16 -8.57
N LYS A 51 -7.89 -12.00 -7.98
CA LYS A 51 -8.18 -13.35 -7.48
C LYS A 51 -8.43 -13.42 -5.97
N LEU A 52 -8.38 -12.28 -5.27
CA LEU A 52 -8.77 -12.21 -3.86
C LEU A 52 -10.30 -12.34 -3.74
N ASP A 53 -10.78 -12.94 -2.66
CA ASP A 53 -12.21 -12.88 -2.36
C ASP A 53 -12.58 -11.45 -1.90
N ASP A 54 -13.84 -11.05 -2.05
CA ASP A 54 -14.25 -9.64 -1.91
C ASP A 54 -13.99 -9.02 -0.51
N ASN A 55 -13.82 -9.86 0.51
CA ASN A 55 -13.56 -9.44 1.87
C ASN A 55 -12.07 -9.43 2.23
N TYR A 56 -11.16 -9.65 1.30
CA TYR A 56 -9.73 -9.71 1.60
C TYR A 56 -8.98 -8.48 1.08
N ASP A 57 -8.18 -7.91 1.97
CA ASP A 57 -7.16 -6.94 1.65
C ASP A 57 -5.80 -7.62 1.65
N LEU A 58 -4.91 -7.18 0.76
CA LEU A 58 -3.52 -7.61 0.71
C LEU A 58 -2.60 -6.44 1.00
N ASN A 59 -1.59 -6.68 1.83
CA ASN A 59 -0.73 -5.65 2.40
C ASN A 59 0.73 -6.06 2.27
N LEU A 60 1.59 -5.12 1.90
CA LEU A 60 3.03 -5.29 1.94
C LEU A 60 3.64 -4.13 2.72
N PHE A 61 4.27 -4.42 3.85
CA PHE A 61 4.88 -3.39 4.71
C PHE A 61 6.31 -3.72 5.03
N ARG A 62 7.12 -2.68 5.20
CA ARG A 62 8.45 -2.82 5.75
C ARG A 62 8.38 -3.35 7.18
N GLU A 63 9.35 -4.19 7.57
CA GLU A 63 9.46 -4.69 8.94
C GLU A 63 9.39 -3.55 9.96
N GLY A 64 8.64 -3.77 11.05
CA GLY A 64 8.40 -2.78 12.09
C GLY A 64 7.25 -1.81 11.80
N TYR A 65 6.68 -1.83 10.59
CA TYR A 65 5.46 -1.10 10.24
C TYR A 65 4.30 -2.06 9.97
N ARG A 66 3.07 -1.57 10.20
CA ARG A 66 1.83 -2.33 10.00
C ARG A 66 0.75 -1.39 9.46
N PRO A 67 -0.28 -1.91 8.76
CA PRO A 67 -1.41 -1.12 8.27
C PRO A 67 -2.38 -0.63 9.37
N VAL A 68 -1.90 -0.43 10.61
CA VAL A 68 -2.70 0.07 11.75
C VAL A 68 -2.52 1.57 11.93
N TRP A 69 -3.64 2.24 12.18
CA TRP A 69 -3.71 3.69 12.35
C TRP A 69 -3.41 4.16 13.79
N GLU A 70 -3.42 3.25 14.77
CA GLU A 70 -3.29 3.54 16.22
C GLU A 70 -1.84 3.55 16.74
N ASP A 71 -0.85 3.18 15.92
CA ASP A 71 0.56 3.16 16.36
C ASP A 71 1.05 4.60 16.63
N GLN A 72 1.59 4.87 17.82
CA GLN A 72 2.11 6.20 18.18
C GLN A 72 3.24 6.66 17.23
N LYS A 73 3.91 5.74 16.54
CA LYS A 73 4.89 6.07 15.48
C LYS A 73 4.27 6.76 14.26
N ASN A 74 2.94 6.77 14.15
CA ASN A 74 2.19 7.22 12.97
C ASN A 74 1.60 8.65 13.09
N GLN A 75 1.98 9.46 14.08
CA GLN A 75 1.42 10.82 14.25
C GLN A 75 1.64 11.75 13.04
N ASN A 76 2.74 11.55 12.30
CA ASN A 76 3.06 12.29 11.06
C ASN A 76 3.00 11.39 9.83
N SER A 77 1.96 10.58 9.74
CA SER A 77 1.78 9.62 8.65
C SER A 77 0.41 9.77 7.98
N GLY A 78 0.29 9.17 6.82
CA GLY A 78 -0.94 9.14 6.05
C GLY A 78 -0.79 8.17 4.90
N LYS A 79 -1.77 8.19 3.99
CA LYS A 79 -1.67 7.41 2.76
C LYS A 79 -2.20 8.17 1.56
N TRP A 80 -1.47 8.05 0.45
CA TRP A 80 -2.04 8.34 -0.87
C TRP A 80 -2.78 7.12 -1.35
N TYR A 81 -3.97 7.30 -1.91
CA TYR A 81 -4.69 6.21 -2.54
C TYR A 81 -5.27 6.63 -3.88
N ILE A 82 -5.43 5.64 -4.75
CA ILE A 82 -6.06 5.78 -6.06
C ILE A 82 -7.12 4.69 -6.22
N CYS A 83 -8.25 5.06 -6.81
CA CYS A 83 -9.29 4.12 -7.21
C CYS A 83 -8.99 3.67 -8.64
N LEU A 84 -8.70 2.39 -8.82
CA LEU A 84 -8.42 1.77 -10.10
C LEU A 84 -9.62 0.96 -10.57
N LYS A 85 -9.80 0.85 -11.89
CA LYS A 85 -10.69 -0.19 -12.44
C LYS A 85 -10.07 -1.56 -12.16
N HIS A 86 -10.93 -2.57 -12.01
CA HIS A 86 -10.51 -3.94 -11.71
C HIS A 86 -9.47 -4.49 -12.70
N GLU A 87 -9.60 -4.17 -13.99
CA GLU A 87 -8.68 -4.61 -15.05
C GLU A 87 -7.23 -4.14 -14.89
N PHE A 88 -6.99 -3.06 -14.13
CA PHE A 88 -5.65 -2.51 -13.89
C PHE A 88 -5.05 -2.94 -12.55
N ALA A 89 -5.81 -3.67 -11.72
CA ALA A 89 -5.46 -3.93 -10.34
C ALA A 89 -4.19 -4.77 -10.19
N ASP A 90 -4.10 -5.87 -10.92
CA ASP A 90 -2.98 -6.83 -10.81
C ASP A 90 -1.67 -6.17 -11.25
N LEU A 91 -1.67 -5.50 -12.40
CA LEU A 91 -0.49 -4.80 -12.90
C LEU A 91 -0.06 -3.67 -11.97
N ALA A 92 -1.00 -2.88 -11.46
CA ALA A 92 -0.69 -1.79 -10.55
C ALA A 92 -0.15 -2.32 -9.22
N TRP A 93 -0.70 -3.40 -8.69
CA TRP A 93 -0.18 -4.05 -7.49
C TRP A 93 1.22 -4.60 -7.70
N GLU A 94 1.44 -5.37 -8.76
CA GLU A 94 2.75 -5.96 -9.06
C GLU A 94 3.83 -4.89 -9.27
N LYS A 95 3.55 -3.87 -10.10
CA LYS A 95 4.47 -2.73 -10.27
C LYS A 95 4.79 -2.06 -8.94
N SER A 96 3.80 -1.91 -8.05
CA SER A 96 3.99 -1.30 -6.74
C SER A 96 4.87 -2.16 -5.82
N VAL A 97 4.61 -3.47 -5.77
CA VAL A 97 5.40 -4.43 -4.99
C VAL A 97 6.85 -4.42 -5.47
N LEU A 98 7.07 -4.51 -6.78
CA LEU A 98 8.41 -4.46 -7.38
C LEU A 98 9.12 -3.12 -7.11
N ALA A 99 8.39 -2.00 -7.18
CA ALA A 99 8.94 -0.69 -6.85
C ALA A 99 9.30 -0.54 -5.35
N CYS A 100 8.55 -1.18 -4.45
CA CYS A 100 8.88 -1.26 -3.02
C CYS A 100 10.18 -2.06 -2.80
N VAL A 101 10.25 -3.31 -3.27
CA VAL A 101 11.41 -4.18 -3.02
C VAL A 101 12.66 -3.71 -3.79
N GLY A 102 12.45 -3.10 -4.96
CA GLY A 102 13.50 -2.47 -5.77
C GLY A 102 13.92 -1.08 -5.30
N ASN A 103 13.35 -0.58 -4.19
CA ASN A 103 13.69 0.71 -3.59
C ASN A 103 13.55 1.91 -4.56
N LEU A 104 12.52 1.88 -5.41
CA LEU A 104 12.24 2.94 -6.40
C LEU A 104 11.41 4.10 -5.83
N PHE A 105 10.63 3.81 -4.78
CA PHE A 105 9.88 4.82 -4.03
C PHE A 105 10.76 5.56 -3.02
N PRO A 106 10.35 6.77 -2.59
CA PRO A 106 10.98 7.45 -1.46
C PRO A 106 10.94 6.59 -0.19
N HIS A 107 11.92 6.76 0.69
CA HIS A 107 12.04 6.00 1.94
C HIS A 107 10.79 6.13 2.84
N GLU A 108 10.11 7.27 2.77
CA GLU A 108 8.89 7.60 3.49
C GLU A 108 7.74 6.65 3.14
N VAL A 109 7.75 6.02 1.96
CA VAL A 109 6.81 4.95 1.60
C VAL A 109 7.19 3.68 2.37
N ILE A 110 6.39 3.38 3.39
CA ILE A 110 6.61 2.28 4.33
C ILE A 110 5.81 1.03 4.00
N GLY A 111 4.80 1.14 3.15
CA GLY A 111 3.99 0.01 2.75
C GLY A 111 2.94 0.36 1.72
N ILE A 112 2.32 -0.68 1.17
CA ILE A 112 1.23 -0.59 0.21
C ILE A 112 0.11 -1.53 0.61
N THR A 113 -1.13 -1.13 0.30
CA THR A 113 -2.31 -1.97 0.52
C THR A 113 -3.19 -1.96 -0.70
N VAL A 114 -3.82 -3.10 -1.00
CA VAL A 114 -4.83 -3.22 -2.03
C VAL A 114 -6.10 -3.79 -1.41
N SER A 115 -7.21 -3.09 -1.61
CA SER A 115 -8.52 -3.45 -1.05
C SER A 115 -9.57 -3.39 -2.15
N LYS A 116 -10.51 -4.34 -2.15
CA LYS A 116 -11.71 -4.28 -3.00
C LYS A 116 -12.74 -3.36 -2.33
N LYS A 117 -13.32 -2.41 -3.08
CA LYS A 117 -14.53 -1.72 -2.62
C LYS A 117 -15.74 -2.66 -2.71
N LYS A 118 -16.72 -2.38 -1.85
CA LYS A 118 -18.02 -3.06 -1.83
C LYS A 118 -18.68 -3.11 -3.23
N PRO A 119 -19.58 -4.08 -3.47
CA PRO A 119 -20.05 -4.46 -4.81
C PRO A 119 -20.59 -3.33 -5.69
N ASP A 120 -21.14 -2.28 -5.07
CA ASP A 120 -21.79 -1.17 -5.77
C ASP A 120 -20.83 -0.31 -6.62
N TYR A 121 -19.52 -0.42 -6.39
CA TYR A 121 -18.48 0.22 -7.21
C TYR A 121 -17.29 -0.73 -7.40
N PRO A 122 -17.15 -1.40 -8.57
CA PRO A 122 -16.07 -2.34 -8.87
C PRO A 122 -14.75 -1.59 -9.07
N SER A 123 -14.23 -1.07 -7.97
CA SER A 123 -13.02 -0.28 -7.90
C SER A 123 -12.09 -0.89 -6.88
N ILE A 124 -10.82 -0.98 -7.26
CA ILE A 124 -9.74 -1.40 -6.39
C ILE A 124 -9.13 -0.15 -5.81
N ILE A 125 -8.97 -0.11 -4.49
CA ILE A 125 -8.23 0.95 -3.82
C ILE A 125 -6.80 0.45 -3.64
N LEU A 126 -5.87 1.06 -4.37
CA LEU A 126 -4.44 0.90 -4.12
C LEU A 126 -3.97 2.07 -3.27
N SER A 127 -3.35 1.79 -2.12
CA SER A 127 -2.84 2.82 -1.19
C SER A 127 -1.35 2.67 -0.97
N TYR A 128 -0.68 3.80 -0.83
CA TYR A 128 0.73 3.96 -0.47
C TYR A 128 0.80 4.63 0.89
N TRP A 129 1.28 3.90 1.88
CA TRP A 129 1.40 4.35 3.25
C TRP A 129 2.72 5.07 3.45
N ILE A 130 2.63 6.24 4.07
CA ILE A 130 3.71 7.21 4.17
C ILE A 130 3.90 7.57 5.62
N SER A 131 5.13 7.52 6.11
CA SER A 131 5.50 7.99 7.44
C SER A 131 6.52 9.13 7.38
N ASP A 132 6.77 9.74 8.53
CA ASP A 132 7.79 10.78 8.72
C ASP A 132 7.58 12.03 7.84
N ILE A 133 6.33 12.48 7.68
CA ILE A 133 5.98 13.71 6.96
C ILE A 133 6.35 14.92 7.84
N LYS A 134 7.46 15.58 7.53
CA LYS A 134 8.03 16.66 8.36
C LYS A 134 7.49 18.04 7.98
N GLN A 135 7.42 18.34 6.70
CA GLN A 135 7.06 19.67 6.21
C GLN A 135 5.76 19.66 5.41
N SER A 136 5.10 20.83 5.36
CA SER A 136 4.00 21.05 4.42
C SER A 136 4.51 20.90 2.97
N ASN A 137 3.89 20.02 2.19
CA ASN A 137 4.19 19.62 0.80
C ASN A 137 5.08 18.39 0.61
N ASP A 138 5.68 17.80 1.65
CA ASP A 138 6.45 16.57 1.47
C ASP A 138 5.56 15.44 0.92
N GLU A 139 4.29 15.38 1.36
CA GLU A 139 3.29 14.45 0.85
C GLU A 139 3.09 14.61 -0.67
N LYS A 140 3.12 15.84 -1.20
CA LYS A 140 2.94 16.11 -2.64
C LYS A 140 4.18 15.74 -3.45
N LYS A 141 5.38 15.94 -2.90
CA LYS A 141 6.63 15.48 -3.53
C LYS A 141 6.65 13.95 -3.63
N ILE A 142 6.22 13.27 -2.56
CA ILE A 142 6.09 11.81 -2.53
C ILE A 142 5.03 11.35 -3.55
N ALA A 143 3.87 12.03 -3.61
CA ALA A 143 2.84 11.74 -4.63
C ALA A 143 3.42 11.82 -6.05
N LYS A 144 4.14 12.91 -6.37
CA LYS A 144 4.78 13.10 -7.67
C LYS A 144 5.74 11.95 -7.99
N LYS A 145 6.58 11.53 -7.03
CA LYS A 145 7.51 10.42 -7.24
C LYS A 145 6.76 9.09 -7.44
N ILE A 146 5.73 8.81 -6.65
CA ILE A 146 4.88 7.63 -6.82
C ILE A 146 4.29 7.62 -8.24
N THR A 147 3.70 8.73 -8.69
CA THR A 147 3.05 8.81 -10.00
C THR A 147 4.04 8.65 -11.16
N THR A 148 5.27 9.14 -11.00
CA THR A 148 6.34 8.94 -11.99
C THR A 148 6.81 7.50 -12.04
N VAL A 149 7.06 6.85 -10.89
CA VAL A 149 7.51 5.45 -10.83
C VAL A 149 6.43 4.50 -11.36
N MET A 150 5.17 4.79 -11.06
CA MET A 150 4.04 3.97 -11.48
C MET A 150 3.56 4.26 -12.90
N GLU A 151 4.05 5.34 -13.51
CA GLU A 151 3.64 5.80 -14.85
C GLU A 151 2.11 5.94 -14.94
N PHE A 152 1.49 6.51 -13.91
CA PHE A 152 0.04 6.66 -13.92
C PHE A 152 -0.41 7.57 -15.08
N PRO A 153 -1.53 7.26 -15.76
CA PRO A 153 -2.01 8.08 -16.87
C PRO A 153 -2.25 9.53 -16.45
N GLN A 154 -2.05 10.47 -17.40
CA GLN A 154 -2.48 11.85 -17.23
C GLN A 154 -3.96 11.88 -16.86
N ASN A 155 -4.34 12.84 -16.00
CA ASN A 155 -5.66 12.98 -15.38
C ASN A 155 -6.00 11.94 -14.28
N SER A 156 -5.08 11.04 -13.93
CA SER A 156 -5.23 10.24 -12.71
C SER A 156 -5.23 11.15 -11.48
N THR A 157 -6.06 10.83 -10.49
CA THR A 157 -6.13 11.58 -9.23
C THR A 157 -5.79 10.66 -8.07
N LEU A 158 -4.77 11.05 -7.30
CA LEU A 158 -4.47 10.44 -6.00
C LEU A 158 -5.12 11.30 -4.91
N PHE A 159 -5.61 10.64 -3.87
CA PHE A 159 -6.23 11.27 -2.71
C PHE A 159 -5.40 10.97 -1.47
N PHE A 160 -5.13 11.98 -0.65
CA PHE A 160 -4.37 11.83 0.56
C PHE A 160 -5.29 11.84 1.77
N LYS A 161 -5.17 10.80 2.59
CA LYS A 161 -5.80 10.72 3.90
C LYS A 161 -4.70 10.76 4.97
N PHE A 162 -4.69 11.83 5.76
CA PHE A 162 -3.80 11.95 6.91
C PHE A 162 -4.33 11.09 8.07
N HIS A 163 -3.45 10.56 8.93
CA HIS A 163 -3.86 9.75 10.08
C HIS A 163 -4.40 10.57 11.26
N GLY A 164 -4.19 11.88 11.28
CA GLY A 164 -4.86 12.82 12.19
C GLY A 164 -6.02 13.59 11.56
N ASN A 165 -6.59 14.56 12.29
CA ASN A 165 -7.73 15.39 11.86
C ASN A 165 -7.39 16.49 10.83
N LYS A 166 -6.49 16.22 9.89
CA LYS A 166 -6.19 17.16 8.80
C LYS A 166 -7.14 16.93 7.62
N PRO A 167 -7.55 17.99 6.89
CA PRO A 167 -8.38 17.85 5.70
C PRO A 167 -7.68 16.99 4.64
N SER A 168 -8.47 16.18 3.93
CA SER A 168 -7.97 15.34 2.84
C SER A 168 -7.42 16.21 1.71
N GLN A 169 -6.35 15.75 1.07
CA GLN A 169 -5.74 16.45 -0.07
C GLN A 169 -5.92 15.65 -1.36
N LYS A 170 -5.71 16.30 -2.50
CA LYS A 170 -5.74 15.67 -3.84
C LYS A 170 -4.47 16.01 -4.60
N PHE A 171 -4.00 15.09 -5.43
CA PHE A 171 -2.89 15.27 -6.35
C PHE A 171 -3.30 14.79 -7.74
N ASN A 172 -3.25 15.69 -8.72
CA ASN A 172 -3.58 15.40 -10.10
C ASN A 172 -2.30 15.11 -10.86
N VAL A 173 -2.28 14.00 -11.61
CA VAL A 173 -1.20 13.67 -12.53
C VAL A 173 -1.36 14.53 -13.77
N ASN A 174 -0.42 15.45 -13.98
CA ASN A 174 -0.34 16.33 -15.14
C ASN A 174 0.82 15.88 -16.04
#